data_AF-A0A534PRY1-F1
#
_entry.id   AF-A0A534PRY1-F1
#
_cell.length_a   1.000
_cell.length_b   1.000
_cell.length_c   1.000
_cell.angle_alpha   90.00
_cell.angle_beta   90.00
_cell.angle_gamma   90.00
#
_symmetry.space_group_name_H-M   'P 1'
#
loop_
_entity.id
_entity.type
_entity.pdbx_description
1 polymer ?
#
loop_
_entity_poly.entity_id
_entity_poly.type
_entity_poly.pdbx_seq_one_letter_code
_entity_poly.pdbx_strand_id
1 'polypeptide(L)'
;MLLLALALLAADTGGVSGKVTVAGLAPKLANLPVTRDMKYCGTSKPDESLEVGTGGGVKNVVLWLPGVPAPKKIDKKQKLDQQACLFIPHVVAAAVGTTLDVVNSDPVLHNTRAQAGETRAFNYAMPIKGHTVPTRLKKEGFYKVSCDVHPWMHGWILVLPTAAFAISDANGAYSLAGVPPGKHKLKIWHERLGEREDEIEVSAGETITHDVALNPR
;
A
#
# COMPACT_ATOMS: atom_id res chain seq x y z
N MET A 1 19.19 -33.26 -35.83
CA MET A 1 18.40 -32.71 -34.71
C MET A 1 18.72 -31.23 -34.61
N LEU A 2 17.83 -30.38 -35.13
CA LEU A 2 18.00 -28.94 -35.13
C LEU A 2 17.43 -28.40 -33.82
N LEU A 3 18.28 -27.93 -32.90
CA LEU A 3 17.84 -27.22 -31.71
C LEU A 3 17.35 -25.83 -32.14
N LEU A 4 16.03 -25.67 -32.21
CA LEU A 4 15.39 -24.37 -32.36
C LEU A 4 15.49 -23.67 -31.00
N ALA A 5 16.50 -22.80 -30.84
CA ALA A 5 16.54 -21.87 -29.73
C ALA A 5 15.43 -20.82 -29.96
N LEU A 6 14.28 -21.01 -29.31
CA LEU A 6 13.23 -20.02 -29.25
C LEU A 6 13.75 -18.87 -28.37
N ALA A 7 14.41 -17.89 -28.98
CA ALA A 7 14.64 -16.61 -28.34
C ALA A 7 13.26 -16.02 -28.05
N LEU A 8 12.82 -16.03 -26.79
CA LEU A 8 11.74 -15.18 -26.33
C LEU A 8 12.21 -13.74 -26.61
N LEU A 9 11.71 -13.14 -27.68
CA LEU A 9 11.68 -11.69 -27.79
C LEU A 9 10.95 -11.21 -26.54
N ALA A 10 11.66 -10.51 -25.65
CA ALA A 10 11.00 -9.79 -24.58
C ALA A 10 10.05 -8.82 -25.27
N ALA A 11 8.75 -9.11 -25.25
CA ALA A 11 7.76 -8.19 -25.76
C ALA A 11 7.96 -6.85 -25.03
N ASP A 12 8.06 -5.75 -25.78
CA ASP A 12 8.18 -4.41 -25.20
C ASP A 12 7.01 -4.20 -24.25
N THR A 13 7.31 -4.19 -22.95
CA THR A 13 6.29 -4.01 -21.91
C THR A 13 5.74 -2.60 -21.98
N GLY A 14 4.42 -2.46 -21.83
CA GLY A 14 3.75 -1.17 -21.71
C GLY A 14 3.67 -0.69 -20.26
N GLY A 15 2.69 0.18 -20.01
CA GLY A 15 2.41 0.73 -18.69
C GLY A 15 0.95 1.16 -18.53
N VAL A 16 0.59 1.50 -17.30
CA VAL A 16 -0.72 2.06 -16.93
C VAL A 16 -0.45 3.22 -15.99
N SER A 17 -1.03 4.38 -16.27
CA SER A 17 -0.95 5.53 -15.38
C SER A 17 -2.30 6.22 -15.29
N GLY A 18 -2.49 7.08 -14.30
CA GLY A 18 -3.72 7.85 -14.20
C GLY A 18 -3.86 8.54 -12.85
N LYS A 19 -5.06 9.04 -12.60
CA LYS A 19 -5.45 9.67 -11.35
C LYS A 19 -6.60 8.92 -10.71
N VAL A 20 -6.48 8.66 -9.40
CA VAL A 20 -7.60 8.21 -8.58
C VAL A 20 -8.22 9.41 -7.88
N THR A 21 -9.52 9.58 -8.05
CA THR A 21 -10.30 10.65 -7.43
C THR A 21 -11.47 10.08 -6.61
N VAL A 22 -11.96 10.89 -5.67
CA VAL A 22 -13.23 10.63 -4.99
C VAL A 22 -14.37 11.18 -5.82
N ALA A 23 -15.44 10.40 -5.98
CA ALA A 23 -16.67 10.87 -6.59
C ALA A 23 -17.44 11.76 -5.60
N GLY A 24 -17.86 12.93 -6.04
CA GLY A 24 -18.61 13.88 -5.21
C GLY A 24 -17.75 14.58 -4.15
N LEU A 25 -18.39 15.04 -3.08
CA LEU A 25 -17.72 15.74 -1.98
C LEU A 25 -17.10 14.73 -1.00
N ALA A 26 -15.79 14.81 -0.82
CA ALA A 26 -15.10 14.04 0.22
C ALA A 26 -15.58 14.45 1.62
N PRO A 27 -15.84 13.50 2.52
CA PRO A 27 -16.09 13.85 3.91
C PRO A 27 -14.84 14.46 4.53
N LYS A 28 -15.01 15.55 5.27
CA LYS A 28 -13.93 16.10 6.09
C LYS A 28 -13.81 15.25 7.36
N LEU A 29 -12.68 14.55 7.51
CA LEU A 29 -12.42 13.78 8.72
C LEU A 29 -12.00 14.71 9.87
N ALA A 30 -12.48 14.40 11.07
CA ALA A 30 -12.02 15.05 12.28
C ALA A 30 -10.67 14.48 12.70
N ASN A 31 -9.83 15.30 13.36
CA ASN A 31 -8.61 14.79 13.96
C ASN A 31 -8.93 13.78 15.07
N LEU A 32 -8.04 12.81 15.21
CA LEU A 32 -8.10 11.79 16.25
C LEU A 32 -7.56 12.36 17.57
N PRO A 33 -8.27 12.19 18.69
CA PRO A 33 -7.79 12.64 19.99
C PRO A 33 -6.63 11.77 20.47
N VAL A 34 -5.57 12.41 21.00
CA VAL A 34 -4.44 11.73 21.64
C VAL A 34 -4.69 11.69 23.15
N THR A 35 -4.71 10.48 23.72
CA THR A 35 -5.08 10.24 25.12
C THR A 35 -3.96 9.68 25.98
N ARG A 36 -2.79 9.39 25.38
CA ARG A 36 -1.62 8.80 26.05
C ARG A 36 -0.34 9.43 25.53
N ASP A 37 0.70 9.45 26.36
CA ASP A 37 2.02 10.00 26.03
C ASP A 37 1.97 11.39 25.35
N MET A 38 1.00 12.23 25.76
CA MET A 38 0.70 13.52 25.11
C MET A 38 1.90 14.46 25.05
N LYS A 39 2.84 14.32 25.99
CA LYS A 39 4.13 15.03 25.98
C LYS A 39 4.93 14.78 24.69
N TYR A 40 4.84 13.57 24.13
CA TYR A 40 5.55 13.15 22.92
C TYR A 40 4.63 13.14 21.70
N CYS A 41 3.40 12.67 21.87
CA CYS A 41 2.45 12.48 20.79
C CYS A 41 1.62 13.73 20.46
N GLY A 42 1.66 14.78 21.29
CA GLY A 42 0.79 15.94 21.17
C GLY A 42 -0.63 15.67 21.68
N THR A 43 -1.59 16.48 21.25
CA THR A 43 -2.99 16.39 21.71
C THR A 43 -3.96 15.89 20.64
N SER A 44 -3.56 15.91 19.37
CA SER A 44 -4.37 15.41 18.25
C SER A 44 -3.50 14.87 17.12
N LYS A 45 -4.07 13.98 16.30
CA LYS A 45 -3.47 13.45 15.07
C LYS A 45 -4.40 13.59 13.88
N PRO A 46 -3.87 13.73 12.65
CA PRO A 46 -4.69 13.59 11.45
C PRO A 46 -5.30 12.18 11.40
N ASP A 47 -6.53 12.08 10.89
CA ASP A 47 -7.12 10.80 10.50
C ASP A 47 -6.71 10.52 9.05
N GLU A 48 -5.65 9.73 8.86
CA GLU A 48 -5.09 9.36 7.54
C GLU A 48 -5.96 8.31 6.81
N SER A 49 -7.01 7.83 7.50
CA SER A 49 -8.34 7.49 7.01
C SER A 49 -8.67 7.57 5.52
N LEU A 50 -8.60 8.82 5.07
CA LEU A 50 -8.96 9.29 3.75
C LEU A 50 -8.30 10.65 3.58
N GLU A 51 -7.22 10.67 2.81
CA GLU A 51 -6.52 11.89 2.44
C GLU A 51 -6.93 12.27 1.01
N VAL A 52 -7.65 13.38 0.87
CA VAL A 52 -8.09 13.90 -0.43
C VAL A 52 -7.40 15.24 -0.69
N GLY A 53 -6.55 15.25 -1.72
CA GLY A 53 -5.84 16.43 -2.19
C GLY A 53 -6.63 17.24 -3.21
N THR A 54 -5.92 18.16 -3.87
CA THR A 54 -6.50 19.09 -4.85
C THR A 54 -7.18 18.36 -6.01
N GLY A 55 -8.36 18.86 -6.42
CA GLY A 55 -9.14 18.27 -7.51
C GLY A 55 -9.59 16.84 -7.21
N GLY A 56 -9.85 16.53 -5.94
CA GLY A 56 -10.42 15.26 -5.48
C GLY A 56 -9.46 14.07 -5.48
N GLY A 57 -8.16 14.28 -5.66
CA GLY A 57 -7.17 13.21 -5.72
C GLY A 57 -7.07 12.42 -4.42
N VAL A 58 -7.14 11.09 -4.47
CA VAL A 58 -7.14 10.24 -3.28
C VAL A 58 -5.76 9.60 -3.12
N LYS A 59 -5.10 9.85 -1.98
CA LYS A 59 -3.81 9.23 -1.64
C LYS A 59 -4.00 7.81 -1.11
N ASN A 60 -2.93 7.00 -1.15
CA ASN A 60 -2.88 5.67 -0.55
C ASN A 60 -3.83 4.64 -1.18
N VAL A 61 -4.27 4.86 -2.43
CA VAL A 61 -5.01 3.86 -3.20
C VAL A 61 -4.01 2.86 -3.77
N VAL A 62 -4.19 1.57 -3.48
CA VAL A 62 -3.33 0.51 -4.00
C VAL A 62 -3.96 -0.06 -5.27
N LEU A 63 -3.20 -0.05 -6.37
CA LEU A 63 -3.60 -0.61 -7.65
C LEU A 63 -2.63 -1.74 -8.03
N TRP A 64 -3.13 -2.89 -8.49
CA TRP A 64 -2.26 -4.01 -8.85
C TRP A 64 -2.83 -4.93 -9.93
N LEU A 65 -1.93 -5.66 -10.60
CA LEU A 65 -2.25 -6.63 -11.65
C LEU A 65 -1.99 -8.06 -11.15
N PRO A 66 -3.01 -8.79 -10.65
CA PRO A 66 -2.82 -10.12 -10.08
C PRO A 66 -2.33 -11.16 -11.11
N GLY A 67 -2.57 -10.93 -12.40
CA GLY A 67 -2.13 -11.81 -13.49
C GLY A 67 -0.65 -11.68 -13.86
N VAL A 68 0.06 -10.67 -13.33
CA VAL A 68 1.50 -10.49 -13.56
C VAL A 68 2.24 -11.14 -12.39
N PRO A 69 3.01 -12.22 -12.59
CA PRO A 69 3.69 -12.90 -11.49
C PRO A 69 4.71 -11.99 -10.80
N ALA A 70 4.86 -12.14 -9.48
CA ALA A 70 5.99 -11.55 -8.78
C ALA A 70 7.33 -12.13 -9.31
N PRO A 71 8.41 -11.34 -9.36
CA PRO A 71 9.73 -11.84 -9.72
C PRO A 71 10.19 -12.92 -8.73
N LYS A 72 10.94 -13.91 -9.22
CA LYS A 72 11.49 -15.01 -8.39
C LYS A 72 12.33 -14.52 -7.21
N LYS A 73 12.91 -13.33 -7.34
CA LYS A 73 13.73 -12.69 -6.32
C LYS A 73 13.16 -11.32 -6.01
N ILE A 74 12.94 -11.05 -4.73
CA ILE A 74 12.51 -9.74 -4.24
C ILE A 74 13.67 -9.17 -3.42
N ASP A 75 14.40 -8.25 -4.03
CA ASP A 75 15.56 -7.61 -3.40
C ASP A 75 15.18 -6.34 -2.63
N LYS A 76 14.05 -5.72 -2.98
CA LYS A 76 13.58 -4.49 -2.34
C LYS A 76 12.90 -4.80 -1.02
N LYS A 77 13.43 -4.25 0.07
CA LYS A 77 12.75 -4.21 1.36
C LYS A 77 11.70 -3.10 1.40
N GLN A 78 10.69 -3.29 2.23
CA GLN A 78 9.75 -2.24 2.62
C GLN A 78 10.03 -1.81 4.05
N LYS A 79 9.53 -0.64 4.45
CA LYS A 79 9.65 -0.11 5.81
C LYS A 79 8.28 0.33 6.32
N LEU A 80 8.03 0.08 7.60
CA LEU A 80 6.92 0.67 8.35
C LEU A 80 7.48 1.23 9.65
N ASP A 81 7.39 2.55 9.82
CA ASP A 81 7.95 3.26 10.96
C ASP A 81 6.85 3.71 11.93
N GLN A 82 7.11 3.64 13.23
CA GLN A 82 6.35 4.37 14.24
C GLN A 82 7.06 5.69 14.46
N GLN A 83 6.52 6.77 13.90
CA GLN A 83 7.13 8.09 13.93
C GLN A 83 6.05 9.14 14.19
N ALA A 84 6.34 10.06 15.11
CA ALA A 84 5.41 11.07 15.58
C ALA A 84 4.07 10.45 16.03
N CYS A 85 4.12 9.28 16.66
CA CYS A 85 2.97 8.48 17.09
C CYS A 85 1.93 8.26 15.97
N LEU A 86 2.42 7.91 14.78
CA LEU A 86 1.70 7.46 13.58
C LEU A 86 2.49 6.30 12.94
N PHE A 87 1.83 5.54 12.05
CA PHE A 87 2.51 4.56 11.20
C PHE A 87 2.88 5.21 9.86
N ILE A 88 4.17 5.23 9.53
CA ILE A 88 4.69 5.91 8.34
C ILE A 88 5.45 4.90 7.45
N PRO A 89 5.02 4.72 6.18
CA PRO A 89 3.81 5.27 5.58
C PRO A 89 2.53 4.65 6.17
N HIS A 90 1.40 5.34 6.02
CA HIS A 90 0.08 4.85 6.45
C HIS A 90 -0.31 3.54 5.75
N VAL A 91 0.04 3.41 4.46
CA VAL A 91 -0.17 2.19 3.66
C VAL A 91 1.15 1.70 3.08
N VAL A 92 1.43 0.41 3.28
CA VAL A 92 2.52 -0.33 2.63
C VAL A 92 1.91 -1.37 1.70
N ALA A 93 2.34 -1.40 0.44
CA ALA A 93 2.07 -2.52 -0.47
C ALA A 93 3.37 -3.28 -0.75
N ALA A 94 3.29 -4.61 -0.79
CA ALA A 94 4.45 -5.46 -0.97
C ALA A 94 4.04 -6.80 -1.61
N ALA A 95 4.90 -7.38 -2.44
CA ALA A 95 4.71 -8.74 -2.92
C ALA A 95 4.98 -9.77 -1.80
N VAL A 96 4.31 -10.93 -1.85
CA VAL A 96 4.62 -12.07 -0.97
C VAL A 96 6.11 -12.38 -1.02
N GLY A 97 6.70 -12.58 0.14
CA GLY A 97 8.12 -12.81 0.29
C GLY A 97 8.95 -11.53 0.37
N THR A 98 8.36 -10.34 0.38
CA THR A 98 9.08 -9.12 0.73
C THR A 98 9.47 -9.13 2.21
N THR A 99 10.62 -8.54 2.55
CA THR A 99 10.98 -8.24 3.95
C THR A 99 10.53 -6.82 4.28
N LEU A 100 9.75 -6.68 5.35
CA LEU A 100 9.33 -5.43 5.94
C LEU A 100 10.18 -5.15 7.18
N ASP A 101 10.93 -4.06 7.18
CA ASP A 101 11.60 -3.56 8.39
C ASP A 101 10.57 -2.75 9.20
N VAL A 102 10.14 -3.30 10.34
CA VAL A 102 9.24 -2.62 11.29
C VAL A 102 10.10 -1.82 12.26
N VAL A 103 9.96 -0.49 12.26
CA VAL A 103 10.86 0.44 12.95
C VAL A 103 10.08 1.28 13.96
N ASN A 104 10.67 1.59 15.10
CA ASN A 104 10.18 2.65 15.99
C ASN A 104 11.20 3.78 16.05
N SER A 105 10.84 4.97 15.55
CA SER A 105 11.67 6.17 15.60
C SER A 105 11.30 7.12 16.75
N ASP A 106 10.22 6.83 17.47
CA ASP A 106 9.76 7.61 18.61
C ASP A 106 10.49 7.22 19.91
N PRO A 107 10.58 8.15 20.89
CA PRO A 107 11.18 7.88 22.20
C PRO A 107 10.22 7.18 23.18
N VAL A 108 9.06 6.69 22.71
CA VAL A 108 8.05 6.01 23.54
C VAL A 108 7.81 4.59 23.05
N LEU A 109 7.35 3.73 23.97
CA LEU A 109 6.94 2.35 23.66
C LEU A 109 5.74 2.37 22.73
N HIS A 110 5.87 1.68 21.61
CA HIS A 110 4.76 1.32 20.73
C HIS A 110 4.60 -0.20 20.67
N ASN A 111 3.54 -0.66 20.03
CA ASN A 111 3.54 -1.99 19.43
C ASN A 111 3.00 -1.92 18.01
N THR A 112 3.42 -2.89 17.18
CA THR A 112 2.91 -3.03 15.81
C THR A 112 2.25 -4.39 15.67
N ARG A 113 0.91 -4.41 15.66
CA ARG A 113 0.12 -5.60 15.35
C ARG A 113 -0.44 -5.51 13.94
N ALA A 114 -0.14 -6.50 13.10
CA ALA A 114 -0.70 -6.64 11.77
C ALA A 114 -1.67 -7.83 11.72
N GLN A 115 -2.92 -7.60 11.34
CA GLN A 115 -3.99 -8.60 11.40
C GLN A 115 -5.01 -8.46 10.26
N ALA A 116 -5.42 -9.59 9.68
CA ALA A 116 -6.47 -9.70 8.68
C ALA A 116 -7.54 -10.68 9.17
N GLY A 117 -8.72 -10.17 9.56
CA GLY A 117 -9.73 -10.96 10.25
C GLY A 117 -9.16 -11.61 11.51
N GLU A 118 -9.26 -12.93 11.64
CA GLU A 118 -8.67 -13.69 12.75
C GLU A 118 -7.18 -14.03 12.52
N THR A 119 -6.65 -13.83 11.30
CA THR A 119 -5.26 -14.15 10.98
C THR A 119 -4.33 -13.01 11.42
N ARG A 120 -3.53 -13.25 12.45
CA ARG A 120 -2.44 -12.36 12.86
C ARG A 120 -1.16 -12.67 12.08
N ALA A 121 -0.63 -11.69 11.36
CA ALA A 121 0.68 -11.82 10.71
C ALA A 121 1.82 -11.70 11.71
N PHE A 122 1.76 -10.69 12.59
CA PHE A 122 2.71 -10.46 13.67
C PHE A 122 2.16 -9.50 14.72
N ASN A 123 2.79 -9.47 15.89
CA ASN A 123 2.58 -8.47 16.94
C ASN A 123 3.90 -8.26 17.70
N TYR A 124 4.53 -7.11 17.52
CA TYR A 124 5.81 -6.79 18.15
C TYR A 124 5.67 -5.65 19.14
N ALA A 125 6.22 -5.83 20.33
CA ALA A 125 6.52 -4.70 21.21
C ALA A 125 7.73 -3.94 20.65
N MET A 126 7.63 -2.61 20.61
CA MET A 126 8.62 -1.71 20.05
C MET A 126 9.03 -0.68 21.11
N PRO A 127 9.84 -1.06 22.11
CA PRO A 127 10.00 -0.30 23.35
C PRO A 127 10.89 0.93 23.28
N ILE A 128 11.83 0.98 22.32
CA ILE A 128 12.87 2.00 22.28
C ILE A 128 13.02 2.60 20.89
N LYS A 129 13.47 3.85 20.87
CA LYS A 129 13.86 4.55 19.65
C LYS A 129 14.95 3.80 18.90
N GLY A 130 14.81 3.70 17.58
CA GLY A 130 15.70 2.98 16.69
C GLY A 130 15.48 1.46 16.65
N HIS A 131 14.57 0.90 17.47
CA HIS A 131 14.28 -0.53 17.42
C HIS A 131 13.76 -0.92 16.04
N THR A 132 14.36 -1.96 15.45
CA THR A 132 14.03 -2.46 14.11
C THR A 132 13.85 -3.96 14.14
N VAL A 133 12.72 -4.45 13.62
CA VAL A 133 12.39 -5.88 13.50
C VAL A 133 12.18 -6.24 12.02
N PRO A 134 13.15 -6.91 11.37
CA PRO A 134 12.99 -7.41 10.01
C PRO A 134 11.94 -8.52 9.97
N THR A 135 10.90 -8.36 9.14
CA THR A 135 9.74 -9.25 9.12
C THR A 135 9.45 -9.75 7.71
N ARG A 136 9.51 -11.08 7.51
CA ARG A 136 9.16 -11.69 6.22
C ARG A 136 7.64 -11.75 6.05
N LEU A 137 7.11 -11.11 4.99
CA LEU A 137 5.69 -11.16 4.64
C LEU A 137 5.40 -12.46 3.88
N LYS A 138 4.84 -13.47 4.55
CA LYS A 138 4.73 -14.83 4.00
C LYS A 138 3.38 -15.17 3.37
N LYS A 139 2.33 -14.42 3.68
CA LYS A 139 0.95 -14.75 3.29
C LYS A 139 0.26 -13.53 2.72
N GLU A 140 -0.39 -13.69 1.58
CA GLU A 140 -1.25 -12.68 0.97
C GLU A 140 -2.34 -12.22 1.93
N GLY A 141 -2.73 -10.96 1.81
CA GLY A 141 -3.83 -10.41 2.60
C GLY A 141 -3.68 -8.93 2.86
N PHE A 142 -4.79 -8.32 3.29
CA PHE A 142 -4.86 -6.91 3.67
C PHE A 142 -4.87 -6.86 5.18
N TYR A 143 -3.71 -6.55 5.76
CA TYR A 143 -3.51 -6.54 7.19
C TYR A 143 -3.70 -5.13 7.72
N LYS A 144 -4.70 -4.95 8.58
CA LYS A 144 -4.81 -3.74 9.38
C LYS A 144 -3.67 -3.74 10.38
N VAL A 145 -2.93 -2.64 10.42
CA VAL A 145 -1.91 -2.36 11.41
C VAL A 145 -2.51 -1.54 12.53
N SER A 146 -2.20 -1.85 13.77
CA SER A 146 -2.65 -1.08 14.94
C SER A 146 -1.61 -1.08 16.05
N CYS A 147 -1.57 0.02 16.80
CA CYS A 147 -0.91 0.09 18.10
C CYS A 147 -1.96 -0.12 19.20
N ASP A 148 -1.77 -1.13 20.04
CA ASP A 148 -2.58 -1.40 21.23
C ASP A 148 -2.29 -0.43 22.38
N VAL A 149 -1.10 0.18 22.39
CA VAL A 149 -0.73 1.21 23.38
C VAL A 149 -1.36 2.57 23.04
N HIS A 150 -1.43 2.90 21.74
CA HIS A 150 -1.88 4.18 21.22
C HIS A 150 -3.02 3.98 20.21
N PRO A 151 -4.29 3.94 20.65
CA PRO A 151 -5.41 3.49 19.83
C PRO A 151 -5.71 4.31 18.58
N TRP A 152 -5.18 5.53 18.47
CA TRP A 152 -5.31 6.35 17.26
C TRP A 152 -4.39 5.88 16.14
N MET A 153 -3.30 5.15 16.45
CA MET A 153 -2.35 4.67 15.46
C MET A 153 -2.89 3.45 14.74
N HIS A 154 -3.14 3.63 13.45
CA HIS A 154 -3.52 2.57 12.54
C HIS A 154 -2.94 2.82 11.15
N GLY A 155 -2.96 1.78 10.32
CA GLY A 155 -2.48 1.80 8.95
C GLY A 155 -2.74 0.44 8.29
N TRP A 156 -2.15 0.20 7.12
CA TRP A 156 -2.36 -1.04 6.38
C TRP A 156 -1.09 -1.59 5.74
N ILE A 157 -1.00 -2.92 5.70
CA ILE A 157 -0.03 -3.65 4.88
C ILE A 157 -0.82 -4.54 3.92
N LEU A 158 -0.66 -4.30 2.63
CA LEU A 158 -1.20 -5.16 1.57
C LEU A 158 -0.09 -6.08 1.08
N VAL A 159 -0.25 -7.38 1.34
CA VAL A 159 0.64 -8.42 0.81
C VAL A 159 -0.01 -9.02 -0.43
N LEU A 160 0.60 -8.79 -1.59
CA LEU A 160 0.04 -9.07 -2.91
C LEU A 160 0.74 -10.27 -3.59
N PRO A 161 0.06 -11.02 -4.47
CA PRO A 161 0.67 -12.10 -5.26
C PRO A 161 1.64 -11.61 -6.34
N THR A 162 1.69 -10.29 -6.55
CA THR A 162 2.43 -9.62 -7.64
C THR A 162 3.31 -8.51 -7.10
N ALA A 163 4.36 -8.18 -7.85
CA ALA A 163 5.12 -6.94 -7.68
C ALA A 163 4.67 -5.82 -8.64
N ALA A 164 3.74 -6.09 -9.55
CA ALA A 164 3.13 -5.10 -10.44
C ALA A 164 2.01 -4.36 -9.68
N PHE A 165 2.40 -3.46 -8.78
CA PHE A 165 1.51 -2.62 -8.01
C PHE A 165 2.02 -1.16 -7.93
N ALA A 166 1.09 -0.24 -7.72
CA ALA A 166 1.36 1.16 -7.45
C ALA A 166 0.51 1.64 -6.28
N ILE A 167 0.95 2.72 -5.64
CA ILE A 167 0.18 3.43 -4.62
C ILE A 167 0.02 4.88 -5.11
N SER A 168 -1.21 5.40 -5.07
CA SER A 168 -1.47 6.77 -5.46
C SER A 168 -0.85 7.78 -4.49
N ASP A 169 -0.35 8.89 -5.05
CA ASP A 169 0.24 9.98 -4.28
C ASP A 169 -0.79 10.96 -3.70
N ALA A 170 -0.33 12.06 -3.09
CA ALA A 170 -1.19 13.09 -2.50
C ALA A 170 -2.15 13.78 -3.49
N ASN A 171 -1.85 13.71 -4.79
CA ASN A 171 -2.71 14.21 -5.86
C ASN A 171 -3.56 13.10 -6.48
N GLY A 172 -3.48 11.87 -5.97
CA GLY A 172 -4.14 10.69 -6.52
C GLY A 172 -3.43 10.11 -7.75
N ALA A 173 -2.27 10.63 -8.16
CA ALA A 173 -1.57 10.14 -9.33
C ALA A 173 -0.90 8.79 -9.04
N TYR A 174 -0.94 7.87 -10.01
CA TYR A 174 -0.27 6.58 -9.94
C TYR A 174 0.35 6.21 -11.30
N SER A 175 1.37 5.34 -11.27
CA SER A 175 1.99 4.79 -12.47
C SER A 175 2.51 3.38 -12.23
N LEU A 176 2.22 2.49 -13.15
CA LEU A 176 2.59 1.08 -13.24
C LEU A 176 3.34 0.87 -14.55
N ALA A 177 4.66 0.66 -14.48
CA ALA A 177 5.46 0.30 -15.64
C ALA A 177 5.65 -1.21 -15.74
N GLY A 178 6.14 -1.68 -16.89
CA GLY A 178 6.51 -3.09 -17.07
C GLY A 178 5.29 -4.01 -17.21
N VAL A 179 4.17 -3.49 -17.69
CA VAL A 179 2.94 -4.25 -17.87
C VAL A 179 3.03 -5.04 -19.18
N PRO A 180 2.89 -6.39 -19.15
CA PRO A 180 2.90 -7.19 -20.37
C PRO A 180 1.77 -6.77 -21.33
N PRO A 181 1.96 -6.83 -22.66
CA PRO A 181 0.87 -6.53 -23.58
C PRO A 181 -0.31 -7.49 -23.44
N GLY A 182 -1.52 -6.99 -23.64
CA GLY A 182 -2.78 -7.75 -23.59
C GLY A 182 -3.78 -7.23 -22.56
N LYS A 183 -4.83 -8.03 -22.33
CA LYS A 183 -5.90 -7.71 -21.38
C LYS A 183 -5.53 -8.10 -19.96
N HIS A 184 -5.77 -7.21 -19.01
CA HIS A 184 -5.51 -7.40 -17.59
C HIS A 184 -6.69 -7.00 -16.73
N LYS A 185 -6.77 -7.62 -15.55
CA LYS A 185 -7.59 -7.14 -14.45
C LYS A 185 -6.78 -6.17 -13.61
N LEU A 186 -7.24 -4.93 -13.48
CA LEU A 186 -6.69 -3.95 -12.55
C LEU A 186 -7.52 -3.97 -11.27
N LYS A 187 -6.94 -4.47 -10.19
CA LYS A 187 -7.56 -4.43 -8.87
C LYS A 187 -7.17 -3.15 -8.15
N ILE A 188 -8.13 -2.56 -7.46
CA ILE A 188 -8.03 -1.26 -6.80
C ILE A 188 -8.57 -1.43 -5.38
N TRP A 189 -7.83 -0.93 -4.39
CA TRP A 189 -8.23 -0.96 -2.99
C TRP A 189 -7.91 0.37 -2.30
N HIS A 190 -8.83 0.83 -1.45
CA HIS A 190 -8.60 1.90 -0.48
C HIS A 190 -9.33 1.57 0.82
N GLU A 191 -8.78 1.91 1.99
CA GLU A 191 -9.33 1.46 3.28
C GLU A 191 -10.78 1.91 3.54
N ARG A 192 -11.15 3.13 3.12
CA ARG A 192 -12.52 3.67 3.29
C ARG A 192 -13.41 3.58 2.05
N LEU A 193 -12.83 3.51 0.87
CA LEU A 193 -13.58 3.51 -0.40
C LEU A 193 -13.76 2.07 -0.94
N GLY A 194 -13.02 1.13 -0.34
CA GLY A 194 -13.08 -0.30 -0.56
C GLY A 194 -12.45 -0.74 -1.86
N GLU A 195 -12.98 -1.85 -2.39
CA GLU A 195 -12.42 -2.57 -3.53
C GLU A 195 -13.21 -2.33 -4.82
N ARG A 196 -12.47 -2.29 -5.93
CA ARG A 196 -12.97 -2.24 -7.31
C ARG A 196 -12.05 -3.08 -8.21
N GLU A 197 -12.61 -3.65 -9.27
CA GLU A 197 -11.86 -4.34 -10.32
C GLU A 197 -12.29 -3.76 -11.67
N ASP A 198 -11.31 -3.39 -12.50
CA ASP A 198 -11.51 -2.91 -13.87
C ASP A 198 -10.80 -3.85 -14.85
N GLU A 199 -11.30 -3.92 -16.09
CA GLU A 199 -10.57 -4.53 -17.22
C GLU A 199 -9.85 -3.44 -18.01
N ILE A 200 -8.57 -3.68 -18.31
CA ILE A 200 -7.72 -2.79 -19.10
C ILE A 200 -6.99 -3.57 -20.20
N GLU A 201 -6.60 -2.90 -21.27
CA GLU A 201 -5.82 -3.48 -22.36
C GLU A 201 -4.58 -2.63 -22.63
N VAL A 202 -3.40 -3.26 -22.58
CA VAL A 202 -2.11 -2.57 -22.75
C VAL A 202 -1.45 -3.05 -24.04
N SER A 203 -1.11 -2.13 -24.93
CA SER A 203 -0.34 -2.44 -26.14
C SER A 203 1.16 -2.53 -25.83
N ALA A 204 1.92 -3.20 -26.71
CA ALA A 204 3.37 -3.26 -26.59
C ALA A 204 4.00 -1.87 -26.65
N GLY A 205 4.87 -1.56 -25.68
CA GLY A 205 5.58 -0.29 -25.56
C GLY A 205 4.72 0.94 -25.23
N GLU A 206 3.41 0.79 -25.01
CA GLU A 206 2.49 1.90 -24.76
C GLU A 206 2.16 2.03 -23.27
N THR A 207 2.13 3.28 -22.76
CA THR A 207 1.51 3.57 -21.46
C THR A 207 0.10 4.09 -21.67
N ILE A 208 -0.90 3.35 -21.22
CA ILE A 208 -2.29 3.81 -21.27
C ILE A 208 -2.61 4.72 -20.07
N THR A 209 -3.59 5.60 -20.25
CA THR A 209 -4.18 6.39 -19.16
C THR A 209 -5.48 5.73 -18.70
N HIS A 210 -5.61 5.48 -17.39
CA HIS A 210 -6.80 4.91 -16.77
C HIS A 210 -7.16 5.68 -15.49
N ASP A 211 -8.05 6.66 -15.60
CA ASP A 211 -8.52 7.43 -14.45
C ASP A 211 -9.64 6.69 -13.70
N VAL A 212 -9.62 6.77 -12.37
CA VAL A 212 -10.54 6.05 -11.50
C VAL A 212 -11.25 7.02 -10.57
N ALA A 213 -12.58 7.06 -10.62
CA ALA A 213 -13.39 7.70 -9.58
C ALA A 213 -13.92 6.63 -8.60
N LEU A 214 -13.64 6.81 -7.31
CA LEU A 214 -14.10 5.94 -6.23
C LEU A 214 -15.24 6.62 -5.45
N ASN A 215 -16.34 5.89 -5.24
CA ASN A 215 -17.47 6.39 -4.46
C ASN A 215 -17.21 6.18 -2.96
N PRO A 216 -17.50 7.18 -2.11
CA PRO A 216 -17.64 6.95 -0.68
C PRO A 216 -18.68 5.86 -0.40
N ARG A 217 -18.37 4.96 0.55
CA ARG A 217 -19.29 3.93 1.02
C ARG A 217 -20.14 4.42 2.18
#